data_AF-A0A941ZPG4-F1
#
_entry.id   AF-A0A941ZPG4-F1
#
_cell.length_a   1.000
_cell.length_b   1.000
_cell.length_c   1.000
_cell.angle_alpha   90.00
_cell.angle_beta   90.00
_cell.angle_gamma   90.00
#
_symmetry.space_group_name_H-M   'P 1'
#
loop_
_entity.id
_entity.type
_entity.pdbx_description
1 polymer ?
#
loop_
_entity_poly.entity_id
_entity_poly.type
_entity_poly.pdbx_seq_one_letter_code
_entity_poly.pdbx_strand_id
1 'polypeptide(L)' 'MQTELLEKLLTREMPYGKYKGRIMADLPGHYLGWFAREGFPKGEIGQLLALAYELDHNNLKGLLEPLRKK' A
#
# COMPACT_ATOMS: atom_id res chain seq x y z
N MET A 1 -14.74 -2.40 -8.38
CA MET A 1 -13.38 -2.87 -8.70
C MET A 1 -12.27 -2.07 -8.00
N GLN A 2 -12.24 -0.73 -8.04
CA GLN A 2 -11.15 0.04 -7.39
C GLN A 2 -11.32 0.18 -5.87
N THR A 3 -12.56 0.23 -5.36
CA THR A 3 -12.86 0.35 -3.92
C THR A 3 -12.34 -0.82 -3.08
N GLU A 4 -12.43 -2.05 -3.60
CA GLU A 4 -11.96 -3.26 -2.89
C GLU A 4 -10.45 -3.25 -2.65
N LEU A 5 -9.67 -2.65 -3.56
CA LEU A 5 -8.22 -2.52 -3.38
C LEU A 5 -7.89 -1.51 -2.30
N LEU A 6 -8.63 -0.40 -2.20
CA LEU A 6 -8.46 0.58 -1.12
C LEU A 6 -8.82 -0.01 0.25
N GLU A 7 -9.91 -0.78 0.35
CA GLU A 7 -10.28 -1.49 1.58
C GLU A 7 -9.22 -2.52 1.97
N LYS A 8 -8.73 -3.29 1.00
CA LYS A 8 -7.61 -4.23 1.21
C LYS A 8 -6.34 -3.49 1.62
N LEU A 9 -6.05 -2.33 1.07
CA LEU A 9 -4.88 -1.52 1.45
C LEU A 9 -4.90 -1.13 2.93
N LEU A 10 -6.09 -0.89 3.48
CA LEU A 10 -6.32 -0.48 4.86
C LEU A 10 -6.41 -1.64 5.84
N THR A 11 -6.66 -2.86 5.37
CA THR A 11 -6.90 -4.05 6.22
C THR A 11 -5.82 -5.12 6.08
N ARG A 12 -5.16 -5.20 4.93
CA ARG A 12 -4.07 -6.17 4.71
C ARG A 12 -2.79 -5.69 5.35
N GLU A 13 -2.18 -6.60 6.07
CA GLU A 13 -0.80 -6.48 6.51
C GLU A 13 0.16 -7.00 5.45
N MET A 14 1.35 -6.41 5.44
CA MET A 14 2.47 -6.86 4.62
C MET A 14 2.88 -8.28 5.07
N PRO A 15 2.86 -9.29 4.17
CA PRO A 15 3.08 -10.68 4.56
C PRO A 15 4.55 -11.05 4.80
N TYR A 16 5.50 -10.25 4.31
CA TYR A 16 6.93 -10.54 4.35
C TYR A 16 7.80 -9.28 4.36
N GLY A 17 9.11 -9.47 4.47
CA GLY A 17 10.10 -8.40 4.42
C GLY A 17 10.22 -7.61 5.71
N LYS A 18 10.89 -6.45 5.64
CA LYS A 18 11.23 -5.62 6.80
C LYS A 18 10.00 -5.11 7.56
N TYR A 19 8.89 -4.87 6.87
CA TYR A 19 7.66 -4.33 7.44
C TYR A 19 6.56 -5.39 7.58
N LYS A 20 6.92 -6.67 7.71
CA LYS A 20 5.96 -7.74 7.93
C LYS A 20 5.05 -7.42 9.13
N GLY A 21 3.73 -7.63 8.96
CA GLY A 21 2.73 -7.34 9.98
C GLY A 21 2.27 -5.88 10.05
N ARG A 22 2.79 -5.01 9.18
CA ARG A 22 2.34 -3.62 9.06
C ARG A 22 1.25 -3.50 8.00
N ILE A 23 0.22 -2.70 8.25
CA ILE A 23 -0.81 -2.37 7.26
C ILE A 23 -0.19 -1.76 6.00
N MET A 24 -0.64 -2.20 4.83
CA MET A 24 -0.11 -1.77 3.54
C MET A 24 -0.18 -0.25 3.35
N ALA A 25 -1.28 0.39 3.76
CA ALA A 25 -1.44 1.84 3.71
C ALA A 25 -0.43 2.62 4.57
N ASP A 26 0.14 1.98 5.61
CA ASP A 26 1.10 2.56 6.54
C ASP A 26 2.56 2.28 6.15
N LEU A 27 2.79 1.67 4.99
CA LEU A 27 4.13 1.42 4.51
C LEU A 27 4.88 2.74 4.21
N PRO A 28 6.15 2.85 4.64
CA PRO A 28 6.93 4.05 4.39
C PRO A 28 7.22 4.28 2.91
N GLY A 29 7.20 5.55 2.48
CA GLY A 29 7.43 5.93 1.09
C GLY A 29 8.74 5.43 0.51
N HIS A 30 9.83 5.43 1.29
CA HIS A 30 11.13 4.89 0.84
C HIS A 30 11.09 3.38 0.56
N TYR A 31 10.24 2.64 1.27
CA TYR A 31 10.06 1.21 1.05
C TYR A 31 9.25 0.93 -0.22
N LEU A 32 8.20 1.73 -0.44
CA LEU A 32 7.39 1.68 -1.66
C LEU A 32 8.21 2.11 -2.88
N GLY A 33 9.02 3.16 -2.75
CA GLY A 33 9.92 3.63 -3.79
C GLY A 33 11.02 2.63 -4.14
N TRP A 34 11.49 1.82 -3.18
CA TRP A 34 12.38 0.69 -3.47
C TRP A 34 11.68 -0.34 -4.38
N PHE A 35 10.44 -0.73 -4.07
CA PHE A 35 9.66 -1.62 -4.95
C PHE A 35 9.35 -1.00 -6.32
N ALA A 36 9.11 0.31 -6.40
CA ALA A 36 8.90 0.98 -7.68
C ALA A 36 10.13 0.90 -8.60
N ARG A 37 11.33 0.81 -8.01
CA ARG A 37 12.60 0.67 -8.75
C ARG A 37 12.92 -0.79 -9.10
N GLU A 38 12.75 -1.71 -8.15
CA GLU A 38 13.05 -3.13 -8.34
C GLU A 38 11.95 -3.89 -9.10
N GLY A 39 10.73 -3.37 -9.06
CA GLY A 39 9.52 -3.98 -9.60
C GLY A 39 8.60 -4.53 -8.51
N PHE A 40 7.30 -4.42 -8.74
CA PHE A 40 6.30 -4.98 -7.84
C PHE A 40 6.12 -6.49 -8.07
N PRO A 41 5.92 -7.28 -7.01
CA PRO A 41 5.65 -8.70 -7.12
C PRO A 41 4.36 -8.96 -7.90
N LYS A 42 4.19 -10.14 -8.52
CA LYS A 42 2.93 -10.46 -9.19
C LYS A 42 1.82 -10.75 -8.17
N GLY A 43 0.58 -10.53 -8.60
CA GLY A 43 -0.63 -10.82 -7.81
C GLY A 43 -1.09 -9.66 -6.92
N GLU A 44 -2.00 -9.96 -6.00
CA GLU A 44 -2.69 -8.97 -5.17
C GLU A 44 -1.72 -8.08 -4.38
N ILE A 45 -0.68 -8.66 -3.80
CA ILE A 45 0.29 -7.92 -2.98
C ILE A 45 1.01 -6.85 -3.80
N GLY A 46 1.42 -7.14 -5.03
CA GLY A 46 2.05 -6.13 -5.86
C GLY A 46 1.10 -5.05 -6.35
N GLN A 47 -0.16 -5.42 -6.61
CA GLN A 47 -1.20 -4.43 -6.92
C GLN A 47 -1.42 -3.46 -5.76
N LEU A 48 -1.45 -3.98 -4.52
CA LEU A 48 -1.56 -3.15 -3.31
C LEU A 48 -0.32 -2.27 -3.09
N LEU A 49 0.89 -2.81 -3.32
CA LEU A 49 2.12 -2.04 -3.20
C LEU A 49 2.22 -0.92 -4.25
N ALA A 50 1.81 -1.20 -5.50
CA ALA A 50 1.75 -0.21 -6.56
C ALA A 50 0.74 0.90 -6.21
N LEU A 51 -0.45 0.53 -5.72
CA LEU A 51 -1.45 1.49 -5.28
C LEU A 51 -0.97 2.33 -4.09
N ALA A 52 -0.34 1.72 -3.08
CA ALA A 52 0.26 2.45 -1.96
C ALA A 52 1.31 3.46 -2.44
N TYR A 53 2.15 3.05 -3.40
CA TYR A 53 3.16 3.91 -3.99
C TYR A 53 2.54 5.08 -4.76
N GLU A 54 1.52 4.84 -5.59
CA GLU A 54 0.81 5.90 -6.31
C GLU A 54 0.18 6.92 -5.35
N LEU A 55 -0.44 6.46 -4.26
CA LEU A 55 -1.01 7.34 -3.25
C LEU A 55 0.05 8.15 -2.50
N ASP A 56 1.18 7.54 -2.17
CA ASP A 56 2.32 8.22 -1.54
C ASP A 56 2.94 9.27 -2.47
N HIS A 57 3.24 8.88 -3.72
CA HIS A 57 3.94 9.70 -4.71
C HIS A 57 3.13 10.92 -5.14
N ASN A 58 1.80 10.81 -5.17
CA ASN A 58 0.89 11.93 -5.47
C ASN A 58 0.45 12.71 -4.21
N ASN A 59 1.01 12.40 -3.03
CA ASN A 59 0.61 13.01 -1.76
C ASN A 59 -0.90 12.86 -1.44
N LEU A 60 -1.49 11.75 -1.86
CA LEU A 60 -2.92 11.42 -1.73
C LEU A 60 -3.22 10.49 -0.56
N LYS A 61 -2.23 10.13 0.27
CA LYS A 61 -2.42 9.31 1.48
C LYS A 61 -3.51 9.85 2.41
N GLY A 62 -3.70 11.17 2.47
CA GLY A 62 -4.77 11.80 3.26
C GLY A 62 -6.18 11.37 2.85
N LEU A 63 -6.39 10.90 1.62
CA LEU A 63 -7.68 10.37 1.16
C LEU A 63 -8.05 9.04 1.86
N LEU A 64 -7.08 8.34 2.44
CA LEU A 64 -7.30 7.10 3.17
C LEU A 64 -7.83 7.34 4.59
N GLU A 65 -7.59 8.51 5.17
CA GLU A 65 -8.00 8.85 6.54
C GLU A 65 -9.50 8.72 6.79
N PRO A 66 -10.42 9.24 5.94
CA PRO A 66 -11.86 9.04 6.14
C PRO A 66 -12.30 7.58 5.95
N LEU A 67 -11.49 6.76 5.27
CA LEU A 67 -11.78 5.34 5.02
C LEU A 67 -11.25 4.43 6.14
N ARG A 68 -10.32 4.91 6.97
CA ARG A 68 -9.92 4.24 8.21
C ARG A 68 -11.12 4.28 9.17
N LYS A 69 -11.94 3.24 9.15
CA LYS A 69 -12.98 3.04 10.16
C LYS A 69 -12.31 3.01 11.53
N LYS A 70 -12.67 3.95 12.41
CA LYS A 70 -12.30 3.91 13.83
C LYS A 70 -12.94 2.70 14.52
#